data_AF-A0A1S6KZV4-F1
#
_entry.id   AF-A0A1S6KZV4-F1
#
_cell.length_a   1.000
_cell.length_b   1.000
_cell.length_c   1.000
_cell.angle_alpha   90.00
_cell.angle_beta   90.00
_cell.angle_gamma   90.00
#
_symmetry.space_group_name_H-M   'P 1'
#
loop_
_entity.id
_entity.type
_entity.pdbx_description
1 polymer ?
#
loop_
_entity_poly.entity_id
_entity_poly.type
_entity_poly.pdbx_seq_one_letter_code
_entity_poly.pdbx_strand_id
1 'polypeptide(L)'
;YGERIGAFSIVCKDAEQKLAVDSQLKILVRPLYSNPPLTGARIVSSVLSDPTLYKQWLGEVKFMADRIITMRTQLKGNLESIGSSRPWDHITKQIGMFCFSGLTPEQVTIFNFLKRII
;
A
#
# COMPACT_ATOMS: atom_id res chain seq x y z
N TYR A 1 -3.14 -7.06 11.79
CA TYR A 1 -3.36 -6.10 10.68
C TYR A 1 -4.55 -5.24 11.08
N GLY A 2 -4.34 -3.96 11.44
CA GLY A 2 -5.48 -3.16 11.96
C GLY A 2 -5.17 -2.02 12.93
N GLU A 3 -3.91 -1.70 13.25
CA GLU A 3 -3.55 -0.65 14.24
C GLU A 3 -3.98 0.80 13.87
N ARG A 4 -4.59 0.99 12.70
CA ARG A 4 -5.14 2.26 12.19
C ARG A 4 -4.18 3.45 12.30
N ILE A 5 -2.93 3.23 11.87
CA ILE A 5 -1.89 4.26 11.91
C ILE A 5 -1.70 4.95 10.55
N GLY A 6 -1.55 6.27 10.59
CA GLY A 6 -1.27 7.14 9.45
C GLY A 6 -1.01 8.56 9.92
N ALA A 7 -0.57 9.43 9.02
CA ALA A 7 -0.36 10.85 9.29
C ALA A 7 -0.89 11.69 8.13
N PHE A 8 -1.45 12.85 8.45
CA PHE A 8 -1.87 13.87 7.48
C PHE A 8 -0.98 15.10 7.65
N SER A 9 -0.42 15.61 6.56
CA SER A 9 0.50 16.75 6.57
C SER A 9 0.07 17.79 5.55
N ILE A 10 0.08 19.07 5.94
CA ILE A 10 -0.11 20.22 5.05
C ILE A 10 1.18 21.05 5.06
N VAL A 11 1.75 21.27 3.87
CA VAL A 11 2.88 22.17 3.69
C VAL A 11 2.34 23.61 3.68
N CYS A 12 2.79 24.42 4.64
CA CYS A 12 2.39 25.82 4.76
C CYS A 12 3.52 26.73 4.26
N LYS A 13 3.16 27.94 3.83
CA LYS A 13 4.10 28.98 3.38
C LYS A 13 5.09 29.38 4.47
N ASP A 14 4.58 29.53 5.70
CA ASP A 14 5.34 30.01 6.85
C ASP A 14 4.78 29.44 8.17
N ALA A 15 5.45 29.75 9.27
CA ALA A 15 5.10 29.27 10.60
C ALA A 15 3.76 29.82 11.11
N GLU A 16 3.39 31.04 10.69
CA GLU A 16 2.12 31.66 11.07
C GLU A 16 0.94 30.92 10.44
N GLN A 17 1.02 30.66 9.13
CA GLN A 17 0.02 29.88 8.43
C GLN A 17 -0.08 28.45 8.99
N LYS A 18 1.05 27.83 9.35
CA LYS A 18 1.06 26.50 10.00
C LYS A 18 0.22 26.49 11.28
N LEU A 19 0.38 27.49 12.15
CA LEU A 19 -0.37 27.59 13.41
C LEU A 19 -1.87 27.74 13.15
N ALA A 20 -2.25 28.60 12.19
CA ALA A 20 -3.63 28.77 11.79
C ALA A 20 -4.24 27.45 11.29
N VAL A 21 -3.57 26.75 10.37
CA VAL A 21 -4.02 25.47 9.81
C VAL A 21 -4.12 24.38 10.90
N ASP A 22 -3.12 24.25 11.76
CA ASP A 22 -3.11 23.26 12.86
C ASP A 22 -4.28 23.46 13.82
N SER A 23 -4.64 24.72 14.13
CA SER A 23 -5.81 25.03 14.96
C SER A 23 -7.12 24.52 14.36
N GLN A 24 -7.31 24.71 13.05
CA GLN A 24 -8.52 24.29 12.34
C GLN A 24 -8.59 22.76 12.22
N LEU A 25 -7.46 22.10 11.95
CA LEU A 25 -7.40 20.63 11.93
C LEU A 25 -7.78 20.03 13.28
N LYS A 26 -7.32 20.60 14.40
CA LYS A 26 -7.70 20.15 15.74
C LYS A 26 -9.20 20.31 16.00
N ILE A 27 -9.80 21.41 15.54
CA ILE A 27 -11.26 21.62 15.63
C ILE A 27 -12.01 20.55 14.85
N LEU A 28 -11.54 20.16 13.66
CA LEU A 28 -12.18 19.11 12.84
C LEU A 28 -12.00 17.70 13.42
N VAL A 29 -10.82 17.38 13.95
CA VAL A 29 -10.53 16.06 14.52
C VAL A 29 -11.35 15.79 15.78
N ARG A 30 -11.58 16.82 16.59
CA ARG A 30 -12.27 16.72 17.89
C ARG A 30 -13.65 16.05 17.80
N PRO A 31 -14.59 16.47 16.92
CA PRO A 31 -15.88 15.82 16.76
C PRO A 31 -15.83 14.52 15.94
N LEU A 32 -14.79 14.28 15.13
CA LEU A 32 -14.69 13.06 14.31
C LEU A 32 -14.34 11.84 15.15
N TYR A 33 -13.30 11.95 15.97
CA TYR A 33 -12.81 10.84 16.78
C TYR A 33 -12.07 11.28 18.05
N SER A 34 -12.19 12.55 18.46
CA SER A 34 -11.51 13.18 19.61
C SER A 34 -9.98 13.22 19.49
N ASN A 35 -9.33 12.06 19.58
CA ASN A 35 -7.88 11.90 19.54
C ASN A 35 -7.53 10.54 18.91
N PRO A 36 -6.41 10.44 18.18
CA PRO A 36 -6.02 9.20 17.50
C PRO A 36 -5.63 8.08 18.49
N PRO A 37 -5.69 6.81 18.06
CA PRO A 37 -5.21 5.66 18.84
C PRO A 37 -3.69 5.70 19.03
N LEU A 38 -3.22 5.28 20.22
CA LEU A 38 -1.83 5.47 20.65
C LEU A 38 -0.87 4.36 20.21
N THR A 39 -1.32 3.10 20.20
CA THR A 39 -0.46 1.93 20.06
C THR A 39 0.33 1.92 18.75
N GLY A 40 -0.36 2.09 17.61
CA GLY A 40 0.29 2.13 16.30
C GLY A 40 1.30 3.26 16.17
N ALA A 41 0.99 4.45 16.73
CA ALA A 41 1.90 5.59 16.72
C ALA A 41 3.19 5.33 17.52
N ARG A 42 3.08 4.63 18.65
CA ARG A 42 4.26 4.23 19.45
C ARG A 42 5.14 3.24 18.70
N ILE A 43 4.56 2.23 18.05
CA ILE A 43 5.33 1.25 17.26
C ILE A 43 6.11 1.96 16.15
N VAL A 44 5.43 2.83 15.37
CA VAL A 44 6.06 3.59 14.30
C VAL A 44 7.15 4.49 14.86
N SER A 45 6.88 5.22 15.95
CA SER A 45 7.88 6.09 16.58
C SER A 45 9.13 5.32 17.02
N SER A 46 8.96 4.16 17.67
CA SER A 46 10.08 3.30 18.08
C SER A 46 10.92 2.83 16.90
N VAL A 47 10.28 2.38 15.81
CA VAL A 47 10.98 1.90 14.61
C VAL A 47 11.71 3.03 13.89
N LEU A 48 11.06 4.19 13.73
CA LEU A 48 11.62 5.31 12.95
C LEU A 48 12.68 6.11 13.70
N SER A 49 12.68 6.09 15.04
CA SER A 49 13.63 6.86 15.86
C SER A 49 14.90 6.09 16.22
N ASP A 50 14.90 4.76 16.08
CA ASP A 50 16.06 3.90 16.31
C ASP A 50 16.74 3.54 14.98
N PRO A 51 18.01 3.93 14.73
CA PRO A 51 18.69 3.66 13.46
C PRO A 51 18.81 2.17 13.10
N THR A 52 18.90 1.29 14.10
CA THR A 52 19.00 -0.16 13.89
C THR A 52 17.67 -0.73 13.45
N LEU A 53 16.58 -0.38 14.16
CA LEU A 53 15.23 -0.81 13.81
C LEU A 53 14.78 -0.22 12.47
N TYR A 54 15.13 1.04 12.19
CA TYR A 54 14.82 1.68 10.91
C TYR A 54 15.49 0.95 9.75
N LYS A 55 16.77 0.59 9.88
CA LYS A 55 17.49 -0.19 8.86
C LYS A 55 16.88 -1.57 8.66
N GLN A 56 16.50 -2.25 9.75
CA GLN A 56 15.80 -3.54 9.67
C GLN A 56 14.47 -3.38 8.91
N TRP A 57 13.65 -2.41 9.28
CA TRP A 57 12.36 -2.13 8.67
C TRP A 57 12.48 -1.85 7.16
N LEU A 58 13.46 -1.06 6.73
CA LEU A 58 13.73 -0.84 5.30
C LEU A 58 14.06 -2.14 4.57
N GLY A 59 14.82 -3.04 5.20
CA GLY A 59 15.12 -4.37 4.67
C GLY A 59 13.86 -5.22 4.49
N GLU A 60 12.98 -5.22 5.49
CA GLU A 60 11.70 -5.95 5.46
C GLU A 60 10.76 -5.38 4.37
N VAL A 61 10.68 -4.05 4.24
CA VAL A 61 9.92 -3.39 3.17
C VAL A 61 10.46 -3.78 1.79
N LYS A 62 11.78 -3.78 1.62
CA LYS A 62 12.41 -4.21 0.35
C LYS A 62 12.10 -5.67 0.05
N PHE A 63 12.23 -6.57 1.03
CA PHE A 63 11.92 -7.99 0.86
C PHE A 63 10.47 -8.21 0.40
N MET A 64 9.50 -7.50 0.99
CA MET A 64 8.10 -7.56 0.56
C MET A 64 7.91 -7.05 -0.89
N ALA A 65 8.57 -5.94 -1.25
CA ALA A 65 8.52 -5.39 -2.60
C ALA A 65 9.14 -6.34 -3.64
N ASP A 66 10.32 -6.90 -3.35
CA ASP A 66 11.03 -7.85 -4.22
C ASP A 66 10.18 -9.10 -4.48
N ARG A 67 9.48 -9.60 -3.45
CA ARG A 67 8.56 -10.74 -3.60
C ARG A 67 7.43 -10.42 -4.56
N ILE A 68 6.83 -9.23 -4.47
CA ILE A 68 5.76 -8.79 -5.38
C ILE A 68 6.29 -8.70 -6.83
N ILE A 69 7.47 -8.14 -7.04
CA ILE A 69 8.11 -8.04 -8.36
C ILE A 69 8.39 -9.44 -8.93
N THR A 70 8.87 -10.35 -8.10
CA THR A 70 9.13 -11.74 -8.50
C THR A 70 7.86 -12.43 -8.96
N MET A 71 6.77 -12.32 -8.19
CA MET A 71 5.48 -12.92 -8.56
C MET A 71 4.92 -12.33 -9.86
N ARG A 72 5.08 -11.02 -10.08
CA ARG A 72 4.66 -10.37 -11.33
C ARG A 72 5.43 -10.88 -12.54
N THR A 73 6.74 -11.03 -12.40
CA THR A 73 7.62 -11.56 -13.45
C THR A 73 7.26 -13.01 -13.79
N GLN A 74 7.06 -13.84 -12.77
CA GLN A 74 6.66 -15.23 -12.93
C GLN A 74 5.28 -15.35 -13.59
N LEU A 75 4.30 -14.56 -13.16
CA LEU A 75 2.96 -14.59 -13.75
C LEU A 75 2.99 -14.25 -15.24
N LYS A 76 3.70 -13.17 -15.63
CA LYS A 76 3.88 -12.79 -17.03
C LYS A 76 4.53 -13.92 -17.83
N GLY A 77 5.67 -14.42 -17.37
CA GLY A 77 6.40 -15.49 -18.08
C GLY A 77 5.58 -16.78 -18.22
N ASN A 78 4.82 -17.15 -17.18
CA ASN A 78 3.95 -18.32 -17.23
C ASN A 78 2.81 -18.14 -18.25
N LEU A 79 2.18 -16.96 -18.31
CA LEU A 79 1.12 -16.66 -19.29
C LEU A 79 1.65 -16.71 -20.73
N GLU A 80 2.86 -16.21 -20.95
CA GLU A 80 3.53 -16.28 -22.25
C GLU A 80 3.89 -17.74 -22.62
N SER A 81 4.38 -18.53 -21.64
CA SER A 81 4.77 -19.92 -21.87
C SER A 81 3.62 -20.85 -22.25
N ILE A 82 2.39 -20.58 -21.77
CA ILE A 82 1.19 -21.34 -22.14
C ILE A 82 0.56 -20.86 -23.46
N GLY A 83 1.24 -19.95 -24.19
CA GLY A 83 0.80 -19.48 -25.50
C GLY A 83 -0.30 -18.42 -25.46
N SER A 84 -0.43 -17.65 -24.36
CA SER A 84 -1.39 -16.54 -24.33
C SER A 84 -1.04 -15.49 -25.38
N SER A 85 -1.99 -15.18 -26.26
CA SER A 85 -1.81 -14.21 -27.36
C SER A 85 -1.99 -12.74 -26.95
N ARG A 86 -2.38 -12.49 -25.69
CA ARG A 86 -2.54 -11.13 -25.17
C ARG A 86 -1.20 -10.57 -24.69
N PRO A 87 -0.92 -9.26 -24.89
CA PRO A 87 0.25 -8.64 -24.29
C PRO A 87 0.08 -8.53 -22.76
N TRP A 88 1.07 -9.01 -22.00
CA TRP A 88 1.05 -9.04 -20.52
C TRP A 88 2.06 -8.10 -19.86
N ASP A 89 2.65 -7.20 -20.63
CA ASP A 89 3.64 -6.22 -20.15
C ASP A 89 3.18 -5.39 -18.95
N HIS A 90 1.90 -5.04 -18.90
CA HIS A 90 1.31 -4.24 -17.82
C HIS A 90 1.46 -4.89 -16.45
N ILE A 91 1.55 -6.22 -16.37
CA ILE A 91 1.77 -6.95 -15.10
C ILE A 91 3.10 -6.56 -14.46
N THR A 92 4.14 -6.37 -15.28
CA THR A 92 5.50 -6.03 -14.82
C THR A 92 5.78 -4.53 -14.79
N LYS A 93 5.10 -3.74 -15.63
CA LYS A 93 5.21 -2.27 -15.65
C LYS A 93 4.46 -1.59 -14.49
N GLN A 94 3.39 -2.21 -13.99
CA GLN A 94 2.65 -1.69 -12.82
C GLN A 94 3.42 -1.92 -11.52
N ILE A 95 3.38 -0.94 -10.62
CA ILE A 95 4.09 -0.94 -9.35
C ILE A 95 3.10 -1.10 -8.18
N GLY A 96 3.53 -1.83 -7.16
CA GLY A 96 2.78 -2.02 -5.93
C GLY A 96 2.01 -3.35 -5.88
N MET A 97 1.20 -3.49 -4.83
CA MET A 97 0.53 -4.75 -4.51
C MET A 97 -0.58 -5.12 -5.51
N PHE A 98 -1.29 -4.12 -6.04
CA PHE A 98 -2.44 -4.36 -6.91
C PHE A 98 -2.05 -4.28 -8.37
N CYS A 99 -2.67 -5.13 -9.19
CA CYS A 99 -2.52 -5.13 -10.63
C CYS A 99 -3.90 -5.01 -11.26
N PHE A 100 -4.07 -4.02 -12.14
CA PHE A 100 -5.23 -4.03 -13.03
C PHE A 100 -4.97 -5.09 -14.10
N SER A 101 -5.68 -6.22 -14.00
CA SER A 101 -5.39 -7.42 -14.80
C SER A 101 -5.75 -7.26 -16.28
N GLY A 102 -6.69 -6.37 -16.62
CA GLY A 102 -7.24 -6.24 -17.96
C GLY A 102 -8.23 -7.34 -18.34
N LEU A 103 -8.65 -8.15 -17.37
CA LEU A 103 -9.72 -9.14 -17.56
C LEU A 103 -11.09 -8.45 -17.59
N THR A 104 -11.97 -8.92 -18.48
CA THR A 104 -13.36 -8.46 -18.50
C THR A 104 -14.15 -9.03 -17.31
N PRO A 105 -15.28 -8.42 -16.90
CA PRO A 105 -16.13 -8.96 -15.85
C PRO A 105 -16.53 -10.42 -16.07
N GLU A 106 -16.78 -10.81 -17.33
CA GLU A 106 -17.13 -12.18 -17.72
C GLU A 106 -15.95 -13.12 -17.47
N GLN A 107 -14.73 -12.72 -17.85
CA GLN A 107 -13.51 -13.51 -17.62
C GLN A 107 -13.24 -13.70 -16.13
N VAL A 108 -13.43 -12.64 -15.32
CA VAL A 108 -13.32 -12.72 -13.85
C VAL A 108 -14.35 -13.68 -13.28
N THR A 109 -15.58 -13.66 -13.81
CA THR A 109 -16.66 -14.57 -13.38
C THR A 109 -16.32 -16.03 -13.67
N ILE A 110 -15.78 -16.32 -14.87
CA ILE A 110 -15.32 -17.67 -15.22
C ILE A 110 -14.25 -18.17 -14.25
N PHE A 111 -13.25 -17.34 -13.91
CA PHE A 111 -12.24 -17.70 -12.93
C PHE A 111 -12.82 -18.03 -11.54
N ASN A 112 -13.80 -17.24 -11.09
CA ASN A 112 -14.45 -17.46 -9.80
C ASN A 112 -15.28 -18.75 -9.78
N PHE A 113 -15.89 -19.12 -10.90
CA PHE A 113 -16.60 -20.37 -11.05
C PHE A 113 -15.64 -21.57 -11.00
N LEU A 114 -14.54 -21.51 -11.75
CA LEU A 114 -13.51 -22.57 -11.76
C LEU A 114 -12.90 -22.78 -10.36
N LYS A 115 -12.68 -21.72 -9.58
CA LYS A 115 -12.19 -21.81 -8.18
C LYS A 115 -13.13 -22.52 -7.20
N ARG A 116 -14.42 -22.68 -7.53
CA ARG A 116 -15.40 -23.34 -6.65
C ARG A 116 -15.56 -24.84 -6.95
N ILE A 117 -15.02 -25.31 -8.07
CA ILE A 117 -15.15 -26.68 -8.55
C ILE A 117 -13.88 -27.49 -8.29
N ILE A 118 -12.76 -26.80 -8.08
CA ILE A 118 -11.47 -27.35 -7.64
C ILE A 118 -11.34 -27.12 -6.14
#